data_AF-A0A239DSN6-F1
#
_entry.id   AF-A0A239DSN6-F1
#
_cell.length_a   1.000
_cell.length_b   1.000
_cell.length_c   1.000
_cell.angle_alpha   90.00
_cell.angle_beta   90.00
_cell.angle_gamma   90.00
#
_symmetry.space_group_name_H-M   'P 1'
#
loop_
_entity.id
_entity.type
_entity.pdbx_description
1 polymer ?
#
loop_
_entity_poly.entity_id
_entity_poly.type
_entity_poly.pdbx_seq_one_letter_code
_entity_poly.pdbx_strand_id
1 'polypeptide(L)'
;MFSALRKSKQVTNLALDRVHDYLDLFRVEMKIRGAEMGIRIAGFAVAGLFGLLATVFLGLAIIITFWESDYRALAAWFVVLLYGGIAAAGVIYALKQSEPVSLTDTLRNELRHDIQTIKESL
;
A
#
# COMPACT_ATOMS: atom_id res chain seq x y z
N MET A 1 42.61 19.62 -4.12
CA MET A 1 41.88 18.34 -3.99
C MET A 1 41.47 18.01 -2.55
N PHE A 2 42.27 18.32 -1.51
CA PHE A 2 41.90 18.13 -0.10
C PHE A 2 40.76 19.01 0.43
N SER A 3 40.50 20.16 -0.21
CA SER A 3 39.40 21.07 0.15
C SER A 3 38.01 20.51 -0.16
N ALA A 4 37.86 19.71 -1.21
CA ALA A 4 36.59 19.07 -1.59
C ALA A 4 36.17 17.98 -0.60
N LEU A 5 37.13 17.20 -0.08
CA LEU A 5 36.90 16.17 0.95
C LEU A 5 36.46 16.77 2.29
N ARG A 6 37.00 17.94 2.65
CA ARG A 6 36.65 18.63 3.90
C ARG A 6 35.25 19.26 3.82
N LYS A 7 34.87 19.78 2.65
CA LYS A 7 33.53 20.31 2.36
C LYS A 7 32.49 19.19 2.37
N SER A 8 32.79 18.04 1.77
CA SER A 8 31.94 16.84 1.80
C SER A 8 31.57 16.41 3.22
N LYS A 9 32.53 16.32 4.15
CA LYS A 9 32.24 15.97 5.55
C LYS A 9 31.30 16.96 6.25
N GLN A 10 31.42 18.26 5.96
CA GLN A 10 30.52 19.26 6.54
C GLN A 10 29.09 19.14 6.00
N VAL A 11 28.92 18.85 4.71
CA VAL A 11 27.59 18.61 4.13
C VAL A 11 26.98 17.31 4.66
N THR A 12 27.79 16.26 4.87
CA THR A 12 27.32 15.01 5.48
C THR A 12 26.84 15.20 6.91
N ASN A 13 27.54 15.99 7.73
CA ASN A 13 27.11 16.28 9.10
C ASN A 13 25.82 17.12 9.13
N LEU A 14 25.71 18.13 8.25
CA LEU A 14 24.50 18.95 8.14
C LEU A 14 23.29 18.14 7.65
N ALA A 15 23.51 17.19 6.72
CA ALA A 15 22.48 16.28 6.25
C ALA A 15 22.05 15.29 7.33
N LEU A 16 22.99 14.78 8.14
CA LEU A 16 22.70 13.92 9.28
C LEU A 16 21.88 14.62 10.36
N ASP A 17 22.22 15.86 10.70
CA ASP A 17 21.45 16.66 11.67
C ASP A 17 20.01 16.89 11.18
N ARG A 18 19.82 17.23 9.89
CA ARG A 18 18.47 17.33 9.32
C ARG A 18 17.70 16.02 9.36
N VAL A 19 18.34 14.91 9.00
CA VAL A 19 17.69 13.58 9.03
C VAL A 19 17.27 13.24 10.46
N HIS A 20 18.06 13.63 11.47
CA HIS A 20 17.71 13.45 12.87
C HIS A 20 16.47 14.27 13.26
N ASP A 21 16.42 15.55 12.89
CA ASP A 21 15.25 16.41 13.11
C ASP A 21 13.98 15.88 12.41
N TYR A 22 14.10 15.38 11.17
CA TYR A 22 12.98 14.76 10.46
C TYR A 22 12.52 13.45 11.12
N LEU A 23 13.44 12.64 11.64
CA LEU A 23 13.12 11.41 12.37
C LEU A 23 12.40 11.70 13.69
N ASP A 24 12.82 12.74 14.41
CA ASP A 24 12.14 13.17 15.63
C ASP A 24 10.73 13.71 15.34
N LEU A 25 10.57 14.50 14.28
CA LEU A 25 9.26 14.96 13.82
C LEU A 25 8.36 13.76 13.42
N PHE A 26 8.91 12.81 12.66
CA PHE A 26 8.21 11.59 12.25
C PHE A 26 7.78 10.74 13.46
N ARG A 27 8.62 10.66 14.50
CA ARG A 27 8.31 9.94 15.73
C ARG A 27 7.17 10.60 16.50
N VAL A 28 7.16 11.92 16.59
CA VAL A 28 6.06 12.68 17.20
C VAL A 28 4.77 12.48 16.42
N GLU A 29 4.85 12.53 15.09
CA GLU A 29 3.67 12.38 14.23
C GLU A 29 3.12 10.94 14.25
N MET A 30 3.98 9.93 14.30
CA MET A 30 3.57 8.54 14.55
C MET A 30 2.95 8.35 15.94
N LYS A 31 3.40 9.10 16.96
CA LYS A 31 2.81 9.02 18.31
C LYS A 31 1.40 9.59 18.36
N ILE A 32 1.12 10.61 17.54
CA ILE A 32 -0.19 11.28 17.47
C ILE A 32 -1.14 10.54 16.51
N ARG A 33 -0.68 10.17 15.30
CA ARG A 33 -1.52 9.49 14.29
C ARG A 33 -1.52 7.97 14.40
N GLY A 34 -0.53 7.37 15.05
CA GLY A 34 -0.35 5.91 15.10
C GLY A 34 -1.44 5.17 15.87
N ALA A 35 -2.08 5.81 16.86
CA ALA A 35 -3.22 5.22 17.57
C ALA A 35 -4.45 5.10 16.65
N GLU A 36 -4.81 6.19 15.95
CA GLU A 36 -5.93 6.17 14.99
C GLU A 36 -5.64 5.25 13.79
N MET A 37 -4.40 5.29 13.29
CA MET A 37 -3.98 4.45 12.17
C MET A 37 -3.92 2.97 12.57
N GLY A 38 -3.48 2.67 13.79
CA GLY A 38 -3.48 1.32 14.36
C GLY A 38 -4.90 0.76 14.53
N ILE A 39 -5.84 1.57 15.04
CA ILE A 39 -7.26 1.17 15.15
C ILE A 39 -7.86 0.94 13.75
N ARG A 40 -7.56 1.79 12.76
CA ARG A 40 -8.04 1.61 11.39
C ARG A 40 -7.49 0.32 10.76
N ILE A 41 -6.19 0.06 10.88
CA ILE A 41 -5.57 -1.16 10.36
C ILE A 41 -6.15 -2.40 11.04
N ALA A 42 -6.31 -2.36 12.37
CA ALA A 42 -6.93 -3.45 13.12
C ALA A 42 -8.39 -3.67 12.68
N GLY A 43 -9.15 -2.59 12.48
CA GLY A 43 -10.52 -2.64 11.97
C GLY A 43 -10.60 -3.27 10.58
N PHE A 44 -9.74 -2.86 9.64
CA PHE A 44 -9.68 -3.46 8.31
C PHE A 44 -9.22 -4.92 8.34
N ALA A 45 -8.28 -5.28 9.23
CA ALA A 45 -7.84 -6.66 9.39
C ALA A 45 -8.97 -7.57 9.90
N VAL A 46 -9.69 -7.11 10.93
CA VAL A 46 -10.85 -7.83 11.48
C VAL A 46 -11.96 -7.94 10.45
N ALA A 47 -12.32 -6.84 9.78
CA ALA A 47 -13.34 -6.84 8.74
C ALA A 47 -12.95 -7.75 7.56
N GLY A 48 -11.69 -7.74 7.14
CA GLY A 48 -11.16 -8.61 6.09
C GLY A 48 -11.24 -10.08 6.47
N LEU A 49 -10.84 -10.44 7.70
CA LEU A 49 -10.91 -11.81 8.20
C LEU A 49 -12.35 -12.33 8.26
N PHE A 50 -13.26 -11.57 8.88
CA PHE A 50 -14.66 -11.98 8.98
C PHE A 50 -15.37 -11.98 7.62
N GLY A 51 -15.02 -11.04 6.72
CA GLY A 51 -15.51 -11.03 5.34
C GLY A 51 -15.08 -12.25 4.54
N LEU A 52 -13.81 -12.67 4.68
CA LEU A 52 -13.30 -13.89 4.06
C LEU A 52 -14.03 -15.13 4.60
N LEU A 53 -14.15 -15.24 5.93
CA LEU A 53 -14.87 -16.34 6.56
C LEU A 53 -16.33 -16.39 6.08
N ALA A 54 -17.04 -15.27 6.12
CA ALA A 54 -18.43 -15.19 5.66
C ALA A 54 -18.58 -15.60 4.20
N THR A 55 -17.63 -15.22 3.34
CA THR A 55 -17.62 -15.61 1.93
C THR A 55 -17.47 -17.13 1.79
N VAL A 56 -16.52 -17.74 2.49
CA VAL A 56 -16.34 -19.21 2.47
C VAL A 56 -17.59 -19.93 2.97
N PHE A 57 -18.16 -19.50 4.09
CA PHE A 57 -19.37 -20.09 4.64
C PHE A 57 -20.59 -19.91 3.73
N LEU A 58 -20.70 -18.78 3.03
CA LEU A 58 -21.76 -18.57 2.05
C LEU A 58 -21.69 -19.58 0.90
N GLY A 59 -20.49 -19.86 0.38
CA GLY A 59 -20.29 -20.83 -0.69
C GLY A 59 -20.61 -22.24 -0.24
N LEU A 60 -20.16 -22.61 0.96
CA LEU A 60 -20.51 -23.88 1.61
C LEU A 60 -22.02 -24.01 1.81
N ALA A 61 -22.69 -22.96 2.31
CA ALA A 61 -24.13 -22.97 2.54
C ALA A 61 -24.91 -23.21 1.23
N ILE A 62 -24.50 -22.56 0.13
CA ILE A 62 -25.11 -22.78 -1.19
C ILE A 62 -24.93 -24.24 -1.62
N ILE A 63 -23.71 -24.79 -1.51
CA ILE A 63 -23.43 -26.17 -1.92
C ILE A 63 -24.20 -27.18 -1.06
N ILE A 64 -24.23 -26.99 0.26
CA ILE A 64 -24.94 -27.86 1.20
C ILE A 64 -26.45 -27.83 0.93
N THR A 65 -27.01 -26.66 0.62
CA THR A 65 -28.45 -26.52 0.33
C THR A 65 -28.88 -27.39 -0.86
N PHE A 66 -28.02 -27.56 -1.86
CA PHE A 66 -28.30 -28.36 -3.05
C PHE A 66 -27.64 -29.75 -3.02
N TRP A 67 -27.15 -30.21 -1.86
CA TRP A 67 -26.34 -31.43 -1.75
C TRP A 67 -27.10 -32.71 -2.14
N GLU A 68 -28.35 -32.84 -1.70
CA GLU A 68 -29.20 -34.00 -2.01
C GLU A 68 -29.92 -33.88 -3.36
N SER A 69 -29.70 -32.80 -4.10
CA SER A 69 -30.35 -32.55 -5.39
C SER A 69 -29.43 -32.89 -6.57
N ASP A 70 -30.02 -33.29 -7.70
CA ASP A 70 -29.31 -33.46 -8.97
C ASP A 70 -28.62 -32.16 -9.44
N TYR A 71 -29.04 -31.00 -8.93
CA TYR A 71 -28.47 -29.69 -9.22
C TYR A 71 -27.17 -29.37 -8.47
N ARG A 72 -26.62 -30.29 -7.66
CA ARG A 72 -25.36 -30.08 -6.89
C ARG A 72 -24.19 -29.55 -7.73
N ALA A 73 -24.03 -30.08 -8.95
CA ALA A 73 -22.94 -29.69 -9.83
C ALA A 73 -23.15 -28.26 -10.35
N LEU A 74 -24.39 -27.90 -10.67
CA LEU A 74 -24.75 -26.56 -11.12
C LEU A 74 -24.54 -25.54 -10.00
N ALA A 75 -24.91 -25.87 -8.76
CA ALA A 75 -24.66 -25.03 -7.59
C ALA A 75 -23.16 -24.80 -7.34
N ALA A 76 -22.33 -25.85 -7.47
CA ALA A 76 -20.88 -25.72 -7.32
C ALA A 76 -20.25 -24.81 -8.40
N TRP A 77 -20.64 -24.99 -9.67
CA TRP A 77 -20.18 -24.13 -10.76
C TRP A 77 -20.64 -22.69 -10.62
N PHE A 78 -21.85 -22.48 -10.11
CA PHE A 78 -22.36 -21.14 -9.81
C PHE A 78 -21.50 -20.43 -8.76
N VAL A 79 -21.13 -21.11 -7.67
CA VAL A 79 -20.23 -20.55 -6.63
C VAL A 79 -18.86 -20.21 -7.22
N VAL A 80 -18.30 -21.07 -8.06
CA VAL A 80 -17.02 -20.83 -8.74
C VAL A 80 -17.10 -19.61 -9.66
N LEU A 81 -18.14 -19.49 -10.48
CA LEU A 81 -18.32 -18.34 -11.37
C LEU A 81 -18.56 -17.05 -10.57
N LEU A 82 -19.33 -17.11 -9.50
CA LEU A 82 -19.59 -15.96 -8.64
C LEU A 82 -18.30 -15.43 -8.02
N TYR A 83 -17.51 -16.29 -7.37
CA TYR A 83 -16.26 -15.87 -6.73
C TYR A 83 -15.17 -15.52 -7.74
N GLY A 84 -15.07 -16.27 -8.84
CA GLY A 84 -14.18 -15.95 -9.95
C GLY A 84 -14.50 -14.58 -10.56
N GLY A 85 -15.79 -14.26 -10.72
CA GLY A 85 -16.24 -12.96 -11.22
C GLY A 85 -15.91 -11.81 -10.27
N ILE A 86 -16.15 -11.97 -8.97
CA ILE A 86 -15.78 -10.97 -7.95
C ILE A 86 -14.27 -10.76 -7.93
N ALA A 87 -13.49 -11.85 -7.97
CA ALA A 87 -12.03 -11.77 -8.00
C ALA A 87 -11.51 -11.07 -9.27
N ALA A 88 -12.05 -11.41 -10.45
CA ALA A 88 -11.70 -10.76 -11.71
C ALA A 88 -12.05 -9.27 -11.69
N ALA A 89 -13.23 -8.90 -11.20
CA ALA A 89 -13.63 -7.50 -11.04
C ALA A 89 -12.70 -6.75 -10.08
N GLY A 90 -12.31 -7.39 -8.97
CA GLY A 90 -11.34 -6.84 -8.03
C GLY A 90 -9.96 -6.60 -8.66
N VAL A 91 -9.46 -7.56 -9.45
CA VAL A 91 -8.20 -7.41 -10.19
C VAL A 91 -8.30 -6.28 -11.21
N ILE A 92 -9.37 -6.21 -11.99
CA ILE A 92 -9.58 -5.12 -12.97
C ILE A 92 -9.64 -3.77 -12.26
N TYR A 93 -10.33 -3.69 -11.12
CA TYR A 93 -10.44 -2.46 -10.34
C TYR A 93 -9.08 -2.03 -9.77
N ALA A 94 -8.32 -2.98 -9.22
CA ALA A 94 -6.97 -2.73 -8.71
C ALA A 94 -6.01 -2.28 -9.82
N LEU A 95 -6.07 -2.92 -11.00
CA LEU A 95 -5.28 -2.53 -12.17
C LEU A 95 -5.67 -1.13 -12.66
N LYS A 96 -6.96 -0.78 -12.61
CA LYS A 96 -7.47 0.54 -13.00
C LYS A 96 -7.11 1.65 -12.00
N GLN A 97 -7.07 1.34 -10.70
CA GLN A 97 -6.58 2.27 -9.67
C GLN A 97 -5.06 2.39 -9.64
N SER A 98 -4.35 1.39 -10.16
CA SER A 98 -2.90 1.41 -10.30
C SER A 98 -2.44 2.22 -11.51
N GLU A 99 -3.22 3.20 -12.00
CA GLU A 99 -2.64 4.28 -12.81
C GLU A 99 -1.47 4.85 -12.00
N PRO A 100 -0.23 4.73 -12.50
CA PRO A 100 0.94 5.05 -11.73
C PRO A 100 0.95 6.56 -11.55
N VAL A 101 0.48 7.04 -10.40
CA VAL A 101 1.03 8.27 -9.83
C VAL A 101 2.48 7.90 -9.52
N SER A 102 3.34 8.07 -10.52
CA SER A 102 4.74 7.73 -10.48
C SER A 102 5.44 8.67 -9.52
N LEU A 103 5.33 8.34 -8.22
CA LEU A 103 6.09 8.97 -7.14
C LEU A 103 7.59 8.99 -7.49
N THR A 104 8.07 8.00 -8.25
CA THR A 104 9.40 7.97 -8.83
C THR A 104 9.65 9.04 -9.88
N ASP A 105 8.70 9.37 -10.76
CA ASP A 105 8.90 10.45 -11.73
C ASP A 105 8.79 11.82 -11.08
N THR A 106 7.90 11.99 -10.09
CA THR A 106 7.79 13.22 -9.30
C THR A 106 9.06 13.48 -8.49
N LEU A 107 9.55 12.49 -7.74
CA LEU A 107 10.81 12.59 -6.99
C LEU A 107 12.01 12.77 -7.91
N ARG A 108 12.04 12.11 -9.06
CA ARG A 108 13.13 12.25 -10.04
C ARG A 108 13.12 13.64 -10.69
N ASN A 109 11.95 14.21 -10.95
CA ASN A 109 11.85 15.58 -11.46
C ASN A 109 12.27 16.60 -10.42
N GLU A 110 11.84 16.47 -9.16
CA GLU A 110 12.27 17.35 -8.08
C GLU A 110 13.78 17.26 -7.84
N LEU A 111 14.34 16.04 -7.78
CA LEU A 111 15.79 15.85 -7.60
C LEU A 111 16.60 16.44 -8.77
N ARG A 112 16.07 16.34 -10.00
CA ARG A 112 16.72 16.91 -11.19
C ARG A 112 16.66 18.44 -11.17
N HIS A 113 15.56 19.01 -10.67
CA HIS A 113 15.40 20.44 -10.49
C HIS A 113 16.38 20.97 -9.44
N ASP A 114 16.48 20.31 -8.29
CA ASP A 114 17.43 20.68 -7.23
C ASP A 114 18.89 20.61 -7.69
N ILE A 115 19.27 19.59 -8.46
CA ILE A 115 20.62 19.49 -9.04
C ILE A 115 20.89 20.64 -10.01
N GLN A 116 19.89 21.05 -10.79
CA GLN A 116 20.03 22.15 -11.74
C GLN A 116 20.16 23.49 -11.02
N THR A 117 19.38 23.74 -9.97
CA THR A 117 19.48 24.94 -9.14
C THR A 117 20.85 25.04 -8.46
N ILE A 118 21.38 23.94 -7.94
CA ILE A 118 22.73 23.90 -7.36
C ILE A 118 23.78 24.26 -8.42
N LYS A 119 23.62 23.77 -9.65
CA LYS A 119 24.56 24.00 -10.76
C LYS A 119 24.51 25.42 -11.31
N GLU A 120 23.37 26.10 -11.23
CA GLU A 120 23.21 27.52 -11.60
C GLU A 120 23.70 28.47 -10.50
N SER A 121 23.73 28.02 -9.25
CA SER A 121 24.20 28.82 -8.10
C SER A 121 25.72 28.80 -7.84
N LEU A 122 26.49 28.07 -8.66
CA LEU A 122 27.92 27.80 -8.48
C LEU A 122 28.74 28.26 -9.68
#